data_AF-A0A7W7MTW1-F1
#
_entry.id   AF-A0A7W7MTW1-F1
#
_cell.length_a   1.000
_cell.length_b   1.000
_cell.length_c   1.000
_cell.angle_alpha   90.00
_cell.angle_beta   90.00
_cell.angle_gamma   90.00
#
_symmetry.space_group_name_H-M   'P 1'
#
loop_
_entity.id
_entity.type
_entity.pdbx_description
1 polymer ?
#
loop_
_entity_poly.entity_id
_entity_poly.type
_entity_poly.pdbx_seq_one_letter_code
_entity_poly.pdbx_strand_id
1 'polypeptide(L)'
;MGTTVDDRSPQAYMVALQHVVLALDDDPAWRRWWQRSGTAECELGIVAEGHVDHLRPSADIRRVAGKVRANFTCAAPEAGGRRPAELFPLAVHEVTGMFEVIREAIGLGALPPMPHLPDLPDQAREFAVTRKAPPAEAGAVEPQGYLTLIQIEEFFGDEAPPIR
;
A
#
# COMPACT_ATOMS: atom_id res chain seq x y z
N MET A 1 -23.78 1.55 21.06
CA MET A 1 -22.53 1.27 21.79
C MET A 1 -21.45 1.09 20.74
N GLY A 2 -20.59 2.10 20.55
CA GLY A 2 -19.52 2.06 19.56
C GLY A 2 -18.31 1.32 20.13
N THR A 3 -17.95 0.19 19.52
CA THR A 3 -16.64 -0.40 19.70
C THR A 3 -15.66 0.45 18.92
N THR A 4 -14.92 1.31 19.62
CA THR A 4 -13.71 1.93 19.11
C THR A 4 -12.75 0.81 18.71
N VAL A 5 -12.75 0.45 17.43
CA VAL A 5 -11.64 -0.28 16.83
C VAL A 5 -10.40 0.55 17.17
N ASP A 6 -9.50 -0.05 17.94
CA ASP A 6 -8.33 0.63 18.51
C ASP A 6 -7.49 1.17 17.34
N ASP A 7 -7.63 2.47 17.07
CA ASP A 7 -7.07 3.22 15.92
C ASP A 7 -5.53 3.08 15.78
N ARG A 8 -4.89 2.52 16.81
CA ARG A 8 -3.46 2.23 16.92
C ARG A 8 -3.02 0.97 16.17
N SER A 9 -3.86 -0.07 16.07
CA SER A 9 -3.53 -1.28 15.31
C SER A 9 -3.46 -1.02 13.79
N PRO A 10 -4.37 -0.24 13.18
CA PRO A 10 -4.21 0.22 11.79
C PRO A 10 -2.90 0.98 11.56
N GLN A 11 -2.47 1.82 12.50
CA GLN A 11 -1.22 2.59 12.35
C GLN A 11 0.02 1.69 12.38
N ALA A 12 0.12 0.75 13.34
CA ALA A 12 1.25 -0.18 13.42
C ALA A 12 1.37 -1.05 12.17
N TYR A 13 0.22 -1.47 11.61
CA TYR A 13 0.16 -2.21 10.36
C TYR A 13 0.64 -1.38 9.16
N MET A 14 0.17 -0.14 9.02
CA MET A 14 0.62 0.76 7.95
C MET A 14 2.12 1.05 8.02
N VAL A 15 2.69 1.20 9.23
CA VAL A 15 4.14 1.38 9.41
C VAL A 15 4.91 0.13 8.95
N ALA A 16 4.43 -1.06 9.28
CA ALA A 16 5.04 -2.31 8.83
C ALA A 16 5.02 -2.43 7.29
N LEU A 17 3.88 -2.14 6.65
CA LEU A 17 3.76 -2.11 5.19
C LEU A 17 4.69 -1.09 4.54
N GLN A 18 4.73 0.13 5.09
CA GLN A 18 5.58 1.20 4.55
C GLN A 18 7.06 0.83 4.60
N HIS A 19 7.50 0.19 5.67
CA HIS A 19 8.89 -0.25 5.80
C HIS A 19 9.26 -1.31 4.75
N VAL A 20 8.36 -2.25 4.45
CA VAL A 20 8.55 -3.20 3.35
C VAL A 20 8.64 -2.46 2.02
N VAL A 21 7.70 -1.56 1.73
CA VAL A 21 7.66 -0.79 0.48
C VAL A 21 8.93 0.04 0.28
N LEU A 22 9.44 0.69 1.33
CA LEU A 22 10.70 1.45 1.25
C LEU A 22 11.90 0.54 0.94
N ALA A 23 11.96 -0.66 1.53
CA ALA A 23 13.03 -1.60 1.23
C ALA A 23 12.95 -2.14 -0.21
N LEU A 24 11.74 -2.35 -0.74
CA LEU A 24 11.56 -2.71 -2.15
C LEU A 24 11.92 -1.56 -3.09
N ASP A 25 11.54 -0.32 -2.73
CA ASP A 25 11.88 0.84 -3.53
C ASP A 25 13.40 1.02 -3.60
N ASP A 26 14.13 0.84 -2.51
CA ASP A 26 15.58 1.01 -2.50
C ASP A 26 16.36 -0.12 -3.19
N ASP A 27 15.75 -1.29 -3.36
CA ASP A 27 16.42 -2.45 -3.95
C ASP A 27 16.65 -2.31 -5.49
N PRO A 28 17.89 -2.44 -5.98
CA PRO A 28 18.20 -2.30 -7.41
C PRO A 28 17.59 -3.38 -8.31
N ALA A 29 17.31 -4.59 -7.81
CA ALA A 29 16.66 -5.63 -8.61
C ALA A 29 15.17 -5.32 -8.78
N TRP A 30 14.50 -4.85 -7.73
CA TRP A 30 13.12 -4.38 -7.75
C TRP A 30 12.94 -3.14 -8.63
N ARG A 31 13.80 -2.12 -8.50
CA ARG A 31 13.81 -0.95 -9.40
C ARG A 31 13.94 -1.34 -10.87
N ARG A 32 14.91 -2.21 -11.21
CA ARG A 32 15.10 -2.69 -12.59
C ARG A 32 13.92 -3.52 -13.09
N TRP A 33 13.36 -4.35 -12.22
CA TRP A 33 12.18 -5.14 -12.55
C TRP A 33 11.00 -4.24 -12.89
N TRP A 34 10.75 -3.20 -12.09
CA TRP A 34 9.67 -2.25 -12.31
C TRP A 34 9.87 -1.42 -13.58
N GLN A 35 11.10 -0.99 -13.87
CA GLN A 35 11.41 -0.25 -15.11
C GLN A 35 10.98 -0.99 -16.38
N ARG A 36 10.95 -2.33 -16.37
CA ARG A 36 10.45 -3.13 -17.50
C ARG A 36 8.95 -2.97 -17.75
N SER A 37 8.20 -2.42 -16.80
CA SER A 37 6.76 -2.14 -16.94
C SER A 37 6.47 -0.99 -17.90
N GLY A 38 7.50 -0.18 -18.21
CA GLY A 38 7.38 1.08 -18.95
C GLY A 38 6.67 2.19 -18.16
N THR A 39 6.43 1.99 -16.87
CA THR A 39 5.72 2.92 -15.98
C THR A 39 6.69 3.61 -15.05
N ALA A 40 6.56 4.93 -14.87
CA ALA A 40 7.47 5.69 -14.01
C ALA A 40 7.20 5.43 -12.52
N GLU A 41 5.94 5.26 -12.13
CA GLU A 41 5.53 5.23 -10.73
C GLU A 41 4.43 4.18 -10.48
N CYS A 42 4.42 3.63 -9.26
CA CYS A 42 3.36 2.79 -8.71
C CYS A 42 2.86 3.38 -7.39
N GLU A 43 1.55 3.60 -7.30
CA GLU A 43 0.85 4.01 -6.09
C GLU A 43 0.06 2.82 -5.55
N LEU A 44 0.33 2.43 -4.31
CA LEU A 44 -0.37 1.37 -3.59
C LEU A 44 -1.34 2.02 -2.60
N GLY A 45 -2.64 1.89 -2.84
CA GLY A 45 -3.68 2.33 -1.93
C GLY A 45 -4.17 1.19 -1.05
N ILE A 46 -4.09 1.34 0.27
CA ILE A 46 -4.57 0.33 1.22
C ILE A 46 -5.84 0.82 1.90
N VAL A 47 -6.92 0.07 1.74
CA VAL A 47 -8.14 0.19 2.54
C VAL A 47 -8.06 -0.85 3.65
N ALA A 48 -7.91 -0.40 4.89
CA ALA A 48 -7.92 -1.26 6.07
C ALA A 48 -9.37 -1.41 6.58
N GLU A 49 -10.09 -2.43 6.11
CA GLU A 49 -11.44 -2.73 6.58
C GLU A 49 -11.42 -3.66 7.79
N GLY A 50 -12.39 -3.48 8.69
CA GLY A 50 -12.68 -4.45 9.74
C GLY A 50 -13.21 -5.74 9.12
N HIS A 51 -12.88 -6.88 9.72
CA HIS A 51 -13.11 -8.25 9.23
C HIS A 51 -14.56 -8.61 8.84
N VAL A 52 -15.54 -7.73 9.10
CA VAL A 52 -16.99 -7.99 9.05
C VAL A 52 -17.65 -7.47 7.76
N ASP A 53 -17.04 -6.51 7.06
CA ASP A 53 -17.64 -5.86 5.87
C ASP A 53 -16.98 -6.27 4.54
N HIS A 54 -16.32 -7.42 4.50
CA HIS A 54 -15.71 -7.97 3.28
C HIS A 54 -16.76 -8.42 2.26
N LEU A 55 -17.46 -7.49 1.62
CA LEU A 55 -18.40 -7.80 0.54
C LEU A 55 -17.72 -7.92 -0.82
N ARG A 56 -16.47 -7.45 -1.00
CA ARG A 56 -15.64 -7.79 -2.17
C ARG A 56 -14.14 -7.69 -1.87
N PRO A 57 -13.35 -8.78 -2.00
CA PRO A 57 -11.91 -8.66 -2.18
C PRO A 57 -11.68 -7.97 -3.54
N SER A 58 -11.38 -6.68 -3.51
CA SER A 58 -11.25 -5.87 -4.71
C SER A 58 -9.82 -5.39 -4.80
N ALA A 59 -9.11 -5.83 -5.84
CA ALA A 59 -7.95 -5.11 -6.33
C ALA A 59 -8.45 -4.25 -7.50
N ASP A 60 -8.35 -2.92 -7.40
CA ASP A 60 -8.59 -2.03 -8.53
C ASP A 60 -7.24 -1.53 -9.02
N ILE A 61 -6.84 -1.98 -10.22
CA ILE A 61 -5.54 -1.66 -10.80
C ILE A 61 -5.77 -0.90 -12.09
N ARG A 62 -5.26 0.33 -12.15
CA ARG A 62 -5.43 1.23 -13.30
C ARG A 62 -4.10 1.85 -13.69
N ARG A 63 -3.93 2.04 -15.00
CA ARG A 63 -2.88 2.90 -15.56
C ARG A 63 -3.48 4.29 -15.78
N VAL A 64 -3.03 5.29 -15.02
CA VAL A 64 -3.54 6.67 -15.09
C VAL A 64 -2.35 7.62 -15.15
N ALA A 65 -2.34 8.52 -16.15
CA ALA A 65 -1.30 9.55 -16.31
C ALA A 65 0.15 9.02 -16.25
N GLY A 66 0.41 7.84 -16.84
CA GLY A 66 1.75 7.23 -16.86
C GLY A 66 2.19 6.55 -15.55
N LYS A 67 1.25 6.38 -14.61
CA LYS A 67 1.45 5.70 -13.32
C LYS A 67 0.53 4.49 -13.21
N VAL A 68 0.93 3.49 -12.44
CA VAL A 68 0.05 2.39 -12.02
C VAL A 68 -0.50 2.75 -10.65
N ARG A 69 -1.82 2.76 -10.51
CA ARG A 69 -2.51 2.88 -9.23
C ARG A 69 -3.15 1.56 -8.92
N ALA A 70 -2.88 1.01 -7.74
CA ALA A 70 -3.40 -0.27 -7.31
C ALA A 70 -3.97 -0.13 -5.91
N ASN A 71 -5.29 -0.27 -5.78
CA ASN A 71 -5.98 -0.24 -4.50
C ASN A 71 -6.28 -1.66 -4.04
N PHE A 72 -6.02 -1.94 -2.77
CA PHE A 72 -6.24 -3.23 -2.14
C PHE A 72 -7.02 -3.06 -0.85
N THR A 73 -8.00 -3.95 -0.63
CA THR A 73 -8.58 -4.17 0.69
C THR A 73 -7.69 -5.13 1.45
N CYS A 74 -7.16 -4.71 2.58
CA CYS A 74 -6.50 -5.61 3.53
C CYS A 74 -7.41 -5.80 4.74
N ALA A 75 -7.54 -7.04 5.20
CA ALA A 75 -8.13 -7.31 6.50
C ALA A 75 -7.18 -6.74 7.57
N ALA A 76 -7.66 -5.79 8.38
CA ALA A 76 -6.86 -5.28 9.48
C ALA A 76 -6.48 -6.45 10.42
N PRO A 77 -5.20 -6.57 10.83
CA PRO A 77 -4.78 -7.65 11.72
C PRO A 77 -5.55 -7.57 13.05
N GLU A 78 -5.91 -8.73 13.60
CA GLU A 78 -6.56 -8.79 14.91
C GLU A 78 -5.70 -8.07 15.97
N ALA A 79 -6.34 -7.56 17.03
CA ALA A 79 -5.77 -6.69 18.06
C ALA A 79 -4.52 -7.22 18.81
N GLY A 80 -4.03 -8.42 18.45
CA GLY A 80 -2.80 -9.03 18.94
C GLY A 80 -1.51 -8.45 18.36
N GLY A 81 -1.55 -7.74 17.21
CA GLY A 81 -0.40 -7.03 16.67
C GLY A 81 -0.46 -5.54 17.01
N ARG A 82 0.24 -5.13 18.08
CA ARG A 82 0.31 -3.70 18.46
C ARG A 82 1.61 -3.05 18.03
N ARG A 83 2.64 -3.85 17.75
CA ARG A 83 3.96 -3.35 17.33
C ARG A 83 4.19 -3.61 15.85
N PRO A 84 4.76 -2.65 15.11
CA PRO A 84 5.11 -2.85 13.70
C PRO A 84 5.98 -4.09 13.45
N ALA A 85 6.92 -4.40 14.35
CA ALA A 85 7.80 -5.57 14.23
C ALA A 85 7.03 -6.91 14.30
N GLU A 86 5.97 -6.99 15.10
CA GLU A 86 5.11 -8.20 15.19
C GLU A 86 4.31 -8.41 13.91
N LEU A 87 3.96 -7.30 13.23
CA LEU A 87 3.21 -7.29 11.98
C LEU A 87 4.11 -7.42 10.75
N PHE A 88 5.43 -7.46 10.93
CA PHE A 88 6.36 -7.41 9.81
C PHE A 88 6.29 -8.62 8.88
N PRO A 89 6.21 -9.87 9.37
CA PRO A 89 6.04 -11.03 8.49
C PRO A 89 4.74 -10.97 7.69
N LEU A 90 3.66 -10.46 8.29
CA LEU A 90 2.38 -10.26 7.61
C LEU A 90 2.52 -9.18 6.52
N ALA A 91 3.14 -8.04 6.85
CA ALA A 91 3.36 -6.97 5.88
C ALA A 91 4.19 -7.44 4.66
N VAL A 92 5.20 -8.29 4.88
CA VAL A 92 5.98 -8.89 3.79
C VAL A 92 5.10 -9.76 2.89
N HIS A 93 4.28 -10.61 3.49
CA HIS A 93 3.36 -11.48 2.76
C HIS A 93 2.37 -10.66 1.91
N GLU A 94 1.75 -9.65 2.52
CA GLU A 94 0.75 -8.77 1.91
C GLU A 94 1.34 -7.97 0.75
N VAL A 95 2.45 -7.26 0.96
CA VAL A 95 3.09 -6.47 -0.10
C VAL A 95 3.55 -7.37 -1.24
N THR A 96 4.13 -8.53 -0.96
CA THR A 96 4.52 -9.48 -2.00
C THR A 96 3.29 -9.92 -2.81
N GLY A 97 2.19 -10.29 -2.13
CA GLY A 97 0.93 -10.64 -2.77
C GLY A 97 0.36 -9.51 -3.64
N MET A 98 0.43 -8.25 -3.19
CA MET A 98 0.01 -7.09 -3.99
C MET A 98 0.82 -6.97 -5.28
N PHE A 99 2.15 -7.12 -5.21
CA PHE A 99 3.00 -7.08 -6.40
C PHE A 99 2.78 -8.28 -7.31
N GLU A 100 2.44 -9.46 -6.77
CA GLU A 100 2.00 -10.62 -7.55
C GLU A 100 0.74 -10.28 -8.38
N VAL A 101 -0.26 -9.64 -7.77
CA VAL A 101 -1.48 -9.22 -8.48
C VAL A 101 -1.17 -8.12 -9.52
N ILE A 102 -0.34 -7.14 -9.17
CA ILE A 102 0.06 -6.07 -10.10
C ILE A 102 0.80 -6.65 -11.30
N ARG A 103 1.76 -7.57 -11.09
CA ARG A 103 2.52 -8.15 -12.20
C ARG A 103 1.63 -8.88 -13.19
N GLU A 104 0.60 -9.58 -12.70
CA GLU A 104 -0.35 -10.28 -13.54
C GLU A 104 -1.21 -9.30 -14.32
N ALA A 105 -1.72 -8.27 -13.65
CA ALA A 105 -2.57 -7.25 -14.26
C ALA A 105 -1.85 -6.44 -15.35
N ILE A 106 -0.54 -6.18 -15.19
CA ILE A 106 0.21 -5.33 -16.13
C ILE A 106 1.19 -6.09 -17.03
N GLY A 107 1.23 -7.43 -16.96
CA GLY A 107 2.02 -8.29 -17.83
C GLY A 107 3.52 -8.31 -17.54
N LEU A 108 3.93 -8.16 -16.28
CA LEU A 108 5.33 -8.26 -15.86
C LEU A 108 5.76 -9.71 -15.62
N GLY A 109 7.06 -9.96 -15.78
CA GLY A 109 7.68 -11.24 -15.41
C GLY A 109 7.71 -11.46 -13.91
N ALA A 110 8.18 -12.65 -13.49
CA ALA A 110 8.27 -13.04 -12.08
C ALA A 110 8.94 -11.97 -11.21
N LEU A 111 8.47 -11.86 -9.96
CA LEU A 111 9.04 -10.94 -8.98
C LEU A 111 10.52 -11.26 -8.73
N PRO A 112 11.36 -10.24 -8.47
CA PRO A 112 12.70 -10.47 -7.94
C PRO A 112 12.63 -11.13 -6.56
N PRO A 113 13.72 -11.74 -6.08
CA PRO A 113 13.78 -12.19 -4.69
C PRO A 113 13.55 -11.02 -3.74
N MET A 114 12.94 -11.30 -2.58
CA MET A 114 12.77 -10.30 -1.54
C MET A 114 14.15 -9.79 -1.08
N PRO A 115 14.38 -8.46 -1.01
CA PRO A 115 15.63 -7.93 -0.51
C PRO A 115 15.79 -8.24 0.98
N HIS A 116 17.02 -8.08 1.48
CA HIS A 116 17.24 -8.07 2.92
C HIS A 116 16.51 -6.88 3.53
N LEU A 117 15.57 -7.19 4.41
CA LEU A 117 14.77 -6.19 5.09
C LEU A 117 15.49 -5.75 6.37
N PRO A 118 15.73 -4.43 6.57
CA PRO A 118 16.26 -3.96 7.84
C PRO A 118 15.25 -4.23 8.96
N ASP A 119 15.72 -4.49 10.18
CA ASP A 119 14.84 -4.67 11.33
C ASP A 119 13.97 -3.43 11.53
N LEU A 120 12.67 -3.63 11.80
CA LEU A 120 11.82 -2.51 12.18
C LEU A 120 12.17 -2.09 13.62
N PRO A 121 12.40 -0.78 13.86
CA PRO A 121 12.46 -0.28 15.22
C PRO A 121 11.12 -0.55 15.93
N ASP A 122 11.17 -1.00 17.18
CA ASP A 122 9.99 -1.19 18.06
C ASP A 122 9.16 0.08 18.21
N GLN A 123 9.80 1.24 18.04
CA GLN A 123 9.13 2.54 18.04
C GLN A 123 8.76 2.91 16.61
N ALA A 124 7.46 3.03 16.37
CA ALA A 124 6.96 3.75 15.20
C ALA A 124 7.56 5.16 15.25
N ARG A 125 8.63 5.40 14.47
CA ARG A 125 8.85 6.76 13.98
C ARG A 125 7.52 7.20 13.39
N GLU A 126 7.14 8.45 13.61
CA GLU A 126 6.01 9.06 12.92
C GLU A 126 6.35 9.11 11.42
N PHE A 127 6.26 7.95 10.77
CA PHE A 127 6.15 7.89 9.34
C PHE A 127 4.82 8.53 9.04
N ALA A 128 4.84 9.58 8.21
CA ALA A 128 3.66 10.31 7.82
C ALA A 128 2.73 9.37 7.05
N VAL A 129 1.90 8.61 7.78
CA VAL A 129 0.74 7.93 7.25
C VAL A 129 -0.18 9.06 6.82
N THR A 130 -0.08 9.44 5.55
CA THR A 130 -0.96 10.45 5.00
C THR A 130 -2.31 9.78 4.85
N ARG A 131 -3.14 9.87 5.89
CA ARG A 131 -4.59 9.62 5.82
C ARG A 131 -5.16 10.71 4.94
N LYS A 132 -5.07 10.55 3.61
CA LYS A 132 -5.60 11.51 2.65
C LYS A 132 -6.84 10.90 2.03
N ALA A 133 -7.96 11.59 2.13
CA ALA A 133 -9.00 11.47 1.10
C ALA A 133 -8.33 11.71 -0.27
N PRO A 134 -8.71 10.96 -1.33
CA PRO A 134 -8.05 11.06 -2.63
C PRO A 134 -8.00 12.53 -3.05
N PRO A 135 -6.81 13.11 -3.30
CA PRO A 135 -6.73 14.51 -3.62
C PRO A 135 -7.28 14.75 -5.04
N ALA A 136 -8.29 15.60 -5.13
CA ALA A 136 -8.48 16.44 -6.32
C ALA A 136 -7.22 17.32 -6.45
N GLU A 137 -6.29 16.84 -7.26
CA GLU A 137 -5.14 17.54 -7.83
C GLU A 137 -4.08 18.16 -6.89
N ALA A 138 -2.83 17.73 -7.12
CA ALA A 138 -1.55 18.41 -6.88
C ALA A 138 -1.31 19.12 -5.53
N GLY A 139 -0.65 18.40 -4.62
CA GLY A 139 0.17 18.97 -3.54
C GLY A 139 1.31 18.00 -3.23
N ALA A 140 2.52 18.34 -3.69
CA ALA A 140 3.69 17.49 -3.79
C ALA A 140 4.14 16.89 -2.44
N VAL A 141 4.02 15.57 -2.33
CA VAL A 141 5.01 14.77 -1.61
C VAL A 141 6.05 14.42 -2.68
N GLU A 142 7.30 14.86 -2.53
CA GLU A 142 8.34 14.42 -3.45
C GLU A 142 8.43 12.89 -3.37
N PRO A 143 8.24 12.16 -4.49
CA PRO A 143 8.32 10.71 -4.46
C PRO A 143 9.77 10.32 -4.16
N GLN A 144 9.98 9.63 -3.04
CA GLN A 144 11.29 9.08 -2.65
C GLN A 144 11.58 7.77 -3.40
N GLY A 145 11.21 7.69 -4.68
CA GLY A 145 11.21 6.41 -5.40
C GLY A 145 10.18 6.28 -6.50
N TYR A 146 10.06 5.07 -7.05
CA TYR A 146 8.97 4.71 -7.96
C TYR A 146 7.73 4.23 -7.19
N LEU A 147 7.87 3.81 -5.93
CA LEU A 147 6.77 3.34 -5.09
C LEU A 147 6.28 4.40 -4.12
N THR A 148 4.96 4.49 -3.97
CA THR A 148 4.31 5.25 -2.91
C THR A 148 3.20 4.41 -2.28
N LEU A 149 3.18 4.33 -0.95
CA LEU A 149 2.10 3.67 -0.19
C LEU A 149 1.23 4.74 0.47
N ILE A 150 -0.09 4.64 0.29
CA ILE A 150 -1.07 5.54 0.90
C ILE A 150 -2.17 4.73 1.60
N GLN A 151 -2.68 5.25 2.72
CA GLN A 151 -3.92 4.76 3.31
C GLN A 151 -5.08 5.52 2.66
N ILE A 152 -6.06 4.78 2.14
CA ILE A 152 -7.26 5.34 1.50
C ILE A 152 -8.52 4.84 2.20
N GLU A 153 -9.57 5.65 2.21
CA GLU A 153 -10.85 5.33 2.86
C GLU A 153 -11.82 4.63 1.90
N GLU A 154 -11.70 4.86 0.59
CA GLU A 154 -12.59 4.31 -0.43
C GLU A 154 -11.82 3.93 -1.71
N PHE A 155 -12.32 2.92 -2.44
CA PHE A 155 -11.80 2.53 -3.75
C PHE A 155 -12.03 3.63 -4.81
N PHE A 156 -11.29 3.58 -5.92
CA PHE A 156 -11.52 4.54 -7.02
C PHE A 156 -12.89 4.29 -7.69
N GLY A 157 -13.91 5.05 -7.27
CA GLY A 157 -15.14 5.23 -8.04
C GLY A 157 -16.31 5.84 -7.28
N ASP A 158 -16.42 7.18 -7.26
CA ASP A 158 -17.62 7.94 -7.67
C ASP A 158 -17.25 9.42 -7.83
N GLU A 159 -16.33 9.76 -8.74
CA GLU A 159 -16.32 11.15 -9.24
C GLU A 159 -17.50 11.25 -10.21
N ALA A 160 -18.66 11.63 -9.69
CA ALA A 160 -19.77 12.06 -10.53
C ALA A 160 -19.23 13.17 -11.46
N PRO A 161 -19.49 13.11 -12.78
CA PRO A 161 -19.08 14.19 -13.67
C PRO A 161 -19.69 15.50 -13.14
N PRO A 162 -18.95 16.63 -13.18
CA PRO A 162 -19.51 17.90 -12.74
C PRO A 162 -20.78 18.16 -13.55
N ILE A 163 -21.92 18.20 -12.86
CA ILE A 163 -23.19 18.61 -13.44
C ILE A 163 -22.99 20.06 -13.89
N ARG A 164 -22.84 20.25 -15.21
CA ARG A 164 -22.86 21.56 -15.85
C ARG A 164 -24.29 22.07 -15.97
#